data_AF-A0A0B8NNF0-F1
#
_entry.id   AF-A0A0B8NNF0-F1
#
_cell.length_a   1.000
_cell.length_b   1.000
_cell.length_c   1.000
_cell.angle_alpha   90.00
_cell.angle_beta   90.00
_cell.angle_gamma   90.00
#
_symmetry.space_group_name_H-M   'P 1'
#
loop_
_entity.id
_entity.type
_entity.pdbx_description
1 polymer ?
#
loop_
_entity_poly.entity_id
_entity_poly.type
_entity_poly.pdbx_seq_one_letter_code
_entity_poly.pdbx_strand_id
1 'polypeptide(L)'
;MAGDNNYSLGPVPESARKGVASLTMVMLGLTFFSASMWTGGSLGTGLSFNDFFLAVILGNLILGIYTSFLGYIGASTGLSTHLLARFSFGTKGSWLPSALLGGTQVGWFGVGVAMFAIPVQKATGIDTNILILVSVY
;
A
#
# COMPACT_ATOMS: atom_id res chain seq x y z
N MET A 1 -6.95 -9.78 -30.17
CA MET A 1 -6.94 -9.80 -28.69
C MET A 1 -5.50 -9.64 -28.25
N ALA A 2 -5.12 -8.47 -27.74
CA ALA A 2 -3.79 -8.29 -27.16
C ALA A 2 -3.69 -9.18 -25.92
N GLY A 3 -2.67 -10.04 -25.85
CA GLY A 3 -2.42 -10.87 -24.67
C GLY A 3 -2.22 -9.97 -23.44
N ASP A 4 -2.99 -10.19 -22.39
CA ASP A 4 -2.85 -9.47 -21.12
C ASP A 4 -1.56 -9.92 -20.43
N ASN A 5 -0.46 -9.21 -20.71
CA ASN A 5 0.86 -9.45 -20.10
C ASN A 5 0.87 -9.27 -18.58
N ASN A 6 -0.20 -8.71 -17.99
CA ASN A 6 -0.31 -8.43 -16.55
C ASN A 6 -1.17 -9.45 -15.80
N TYR A 7 -1.71 -10.48 -16.47
CA TYR A 7 -2.55 -11.52 -15.87
C TYR A 7 -3.70 -10.95 -15.02
N SER A 8 -4.34 -9.86 -15.49
CA SER A 8 -5.30 -9.08 -14.72
C SER A 8 -6.65 -9.80 -14.54
N LEU A 9 -6.96 -10.72 -15.46
CA LEU A 9 -8.24 -11.45 -15.52
C LEU A 9 -8.12 -12.94 -15.13
N GLY A 10 -6.97 -13.40 -14.67
CA GLY A 10 -6.73 -14.80 -14.34
C GLY A 10 -5.59 -14.99 -13.35
N PRO A 11 -5.29 -16.24 -12.95
CA PRO A 11 -4.18 -16.52 -12.06
C PRO A 11 -2.83 -16.29 -12.75
N VAL A 12 -1.87 -15.75 -11.99
CA VAL A 12 -0.48 -15.56 -12.44
C VAL A 12 0.23 -16.92 -12.53
N PRO A 13 0.74 -17.33 -13.71
CA PRO A 13 1.53 -18.55 -13.88
C PRO A 13 2.79 -18.56 -13.01
N GLU A 14 3.22 -19.73 -12.56
CA GLU A 14 4.40 -19.85 -11.67
C GLU A 14 5.67 -19.23 -12.27
N SER A 15 5.88 -19.38 -13.58
CA SER A 15 7.02 -18.78 -14.29
C SER A 15 7.04 -17.26 -14.29
N ALA A 16 5.91 -16.61 -14.01
CA ALA A 16 5.78 -15.15 -13.96
C ALA A 16 5.72 -14.60 -12.52
N ARG A 17 5.69 -15.48 -11.49
CA ARG A 17 5.65 -15.06 -10.09
C ARG A 17 6.98 -14.42 -9.66
N LYS A 18 6.88 -13.36 -8.84
CA LYS A 18 8.07 -12.65 -8.33
C LYS A 18 8.58 -13.33 -7.05
N GLY A 19 9.90 -13.43 -6.95
CA GLY A 19 10.57 -14.00 -5.77
C GLY A 19 10.49 -13.10 -4.54
N VAL A 20 10.72 -13.71 -3.37
CA VAL A 20 10.62 -13.05 -2.06
C VAL A 20 11.48 -11.79 -1.97
N ALA A 21 12.71 -11.80 -2.48
CA ALA A 21 13.59 -10.63 -2.41
C ALA A 21 12.99 -9.39 -3.10
N SER A 22 12.37 -9.56 -4.28
CA SER A 22 11.70 -8.44 -4.97
C SER A 22 10.52 -7.92 -4.15
N LEU A 23 9.74 -8.81 -3.55
CA LEU A 23 8.59 -8.44 -2.72
C LEU A 23 9.06 -7.71 -1.45
N THR A 24 10.12 -8.20 -0.80
CA THR A 24 10.72 -7.54 0.38
C THR A 24 11.19 -6.13 0.05
N MET A 25 11.86 -5.91 -1.09
CA MET A 25 12.29 -4.57 -1.50
C MET A 25 11.11 -3.61 -1.70
N VAL A 26 10.00 -4.09 -2.26
CA VAL A 26 8.77 -3.28 -2.40
C VAL A 26 8.16 -2.97 -1.03
N MET A 27 8.09 -3.96 -0.13
CA MET A 27 7.57 -3.75 1.22
C MET A 27 8.44 -2.79 2.04
N LEU A 28 9.77 -2.87 1.91
CA LEU A 28 10.69 -1.92 2.53
C LEU A 28 10.43 -0.48 2.03
N GLY A 29 10.19 -0.31 0.73
CA GLY A 29 9.78 0.98 0.18
C GLY A 29 8.49 1.52 0.79
N LEU A 30 7.50 0.65 1.03
CA LEU A 30 6.25 1.01 1.72
C LEU A 30 6.50 1.39 3.19
N THR A 31 7.46 0.77 3.86
CA THR A 31 7.86 1.14 5.24
C THR A 31 8.47 2.53 5.29
N PHE A 32 9.34 2.88 4.33
CA PHE A 32 9.95 4.21 4.21
C PHE A 32 9.06 5.24 3.51
N PHE A 33 7.81 4.92 3.25
CA PHE A 33 6.85 5.89 2.75
C PHE A 33 6.71 7.05 3.75
N SER A 34 6.78 8.29 3.27
CA SER A 34 6.87 9.48 4.12
C SER A 34 5.73 9.59 5.14
N ALA A 35 4.52 9.13 4.80
CA ALA A 35 3.41 9.10 5.76
C ALA A 35 3.65 8.08 6.89
N SER A 36 4.14 6.88 6.57
CA SER A 36 4.52 5.87 7.56
C SER A 36 5.62 6.40 8.49
N MET A 37 6.62 7.07 7.93
CA MET A 37 7.69 7.71 8.72
C MET A 37 7.15 8.82 9.62
N TRP A 38 6.24 9.66 9.11
CA TRP A 38 5.58 10.69 9.90
C TRP A 38 4.84 10.09 11.11
N THR A 39 4.03 9.05 10.88
CA THR A 39 3.32 8.36 11.96
C THR A 39 4.30 7.78 12.99
N GLY A 40 5.37 7.13 12.53
CA GLY A 40 6.42 6.61 13.42
C GLY A 40 7.09 7.71 14.27
N GLY A 41 7.44 8.84 13.65
CA GLY A 41 7.99 9.99 14.36
C GLY A 41 7.01 10.59 15.37
N SER A 42 5.74 10.72 14.98
CA SER A 42 4.68 11.25 15.84
C SER A 42 4.44 10.35 17.06
N LEU A 43 4.45 9.03 16.87
CA LEU A 43 4.39 8.06 17.98
C LEU A 43 5.62 8.18 18.88
N GLY A 44 6.81 8.33 18.30
CA GLY A 44 8.06 8.47 19.04
C GLY A 44 8.11 9.73 19.92
N THR A 45 7.49 10.83 19.48
CA THR A 45 7.39 12.06 20.28
C THR A 45 6.20 12.08 21.24
N GLY A 46 5.18 11.24 20.99
CA GLY A 46 3.92 11.25 21.73
C GLY A 46 3.80 10.19 22.83
N LEU A 47 4.68 9.20 22.86
CA LEU A 47 4.66 8.09 23.81
C LEU A 47 5.95 8.04 24.65
N SER A 48 5.86 7.42 25.83
CA SER A 48 7.07 7.02 26.56
C SER A 48 7.84 5.95 25.78
N PHE A 49 9.13 5.76 26.06
CA PHE A 49 9.95 4.77 25.35
C PHE A 49 9.36 3.35 25.41
N ASN A 50 8.87 2.93 26.59
CA ASN A 50 8.28 1.60 26.77
C ASN A 50 6.95 1.46 26.01
N ASP A 51 6.10 2.48 26.07
CA ASP A 51 4.80 2.46 25.37
C ASP A 51 5.00 2.48 23.85
N PHE A 52 5.96 3.27 23.37
CA PHE A 52 6.35 3.29 21.96
C PHE A 52 6.82 1.91 21.50
N PHE A 53 7.75 1.28 22.24
CA PHE A 53 8.29 -0.03 21.89
C PHE A 53 7.20 -1.10 21.86
N LEU A 54 6.32 -1.13 22.86
CA LEU A 54 5.19 -2.05 22.91
C LEU A 54 4.19 -1.79 21.79
N ALA A 55 3.83 -0.54 21.51
CA ALA A 55 2.93 -0.18 20.44
C ALA A 55 3.48 -0.62 19.07
N VAL A 56 4.76 -0.41 18.82
CA VAL A 56 5.42 -0.81 17.57
C VAL A 56 5.43 -2.33 17.44
N ILE A 57 5.86 -3.08 18.46
CA ILE A 57 5.93 -4.55 18.38
C ILE A 57 4.53 -5.16 18.24
N LEU A 58 3.59 -4.79 19.10
CA LEU A 58 2.25 -5.37 19.08
C LEU A 58 1.50 -4.99 17.79
N GLY A 59 1.60 -3.73 17.37
CA GLY A 59 1.00 -3.26 16.12
C GLY A 59 1.55 -4.01 14.90
N ASN A 60 2.87 -4.14 14.78
CA ASN A 60 3.49 -4.87 13.67
C ASN A 60 3.23 -6.38 13.74
N LEU A 61 3.12 -6.97 14.93
CA LEU A 61 2.79 -8.39 15.08
C LEU A 61 1.37 -8.68 14.59
N ILE A 62 0.39 -7.89 15.03
CA ILE A 62 -1.01 -8.03 14.58
C ILE A 62 -1.10 -7.85 13.07
N LEU A 63 -0.48 -6.79 12.55
CA LEU A 63 -0.45 -6.50 11.12
C LEU A 63 0.26 -7.60 10.33
N GLY A 64 1.40 -8.08 10.83
CA GLY A 64 2.20 -9.13 10.21
C GLY A 64 1.43 -10.45 10.11
N ILE A 65 0.73 -10.86 11.17
CA ILE A 65 -0.13 -12.05 11.17
C ILE A 65 -1.23 -11.90 10.13
N TYR A 66 -1.96 -10.78 10.16
CA TYR A 66 -3.05 -10.51 9.24
C TYR A 66 -2.59 -10.52 7.77
N THR A 67 -1.53 -9.78 7.47
CA THR A 67 -0.99 -9.67 6.10
C THR A 67 -0.35 -10.97 5.63
N SER A 68 0.22 -11.79 6.52
CA SER A 68 0.76 -13.11 6.18
C SER A 68 -0.34 -14.06 5.70
N PHE A 69 -1.50 -14.07 6.35
CA PHE A 69 -2.64 -14.87 5.89
C PHE A 69 -3.13 -14.42 4.52
N LEU A 70 -3.29 -13.11 4.31
CA LEU A 70 -3.68 -12.56 3.01
C LEU A 70 -2.64 -12.87 1.92
N GLY A 71 -1.35 -12.68 2.24
CA GLY A 71 -0.24 -12.97 1.35
C GLY A 71 -0.17 -14.44 0.97
N TYR A 72 -0.42 -15.35 1.93
CA TYR A 72 -0.50 -16.78 1.66
C TYR A 72 -1.64 -17.14 0.71
N ILE A 73 -2.84 -16.57 0.92
CA ILE A 73 -3.99 -16.80 0.03
C ILE A 73 -3.68 -16.27 -1.38
N GLY A 74 -3.12 -15.07 -1.50
CA GLY A 74 -2.75 -14.49 -2.80
C GLY A 74 -1.65 -15.27 -3.51
N ALA A 75 -0.61 -15.69 -2.78
CA ALA A 75 0.50 -16.46 -3.35
C ALA A 75 0.09 -17.89 -3.74
N SER A 76 -0.75 -18.56 -2.96
CA SER A 76 -1.23 -19.91 -3.29
C SER A 76 -2.16 -19.91 -4.50
N THR A 77 -3.13 -18.98 -4.53
CA THR A 77 -4.12 -18.91 -5.63
C THR A 77 -3.56 -18.25 -6.90
N GLY A 78 -2.57 -17.36 -6.77
CA GLY A 78 -2.08 -16.54 -7.88
C GLY A 78 -3.09 -15.51 -8.38
N LEU A 79 -4.19 -15.30 -7.65
CA LEU A 79 -5.27 -14.39 -8.02
C LEU A 79 -5.03 -12.99 -7.46
N SER A 80 -5.46 -11.97 -8.21
CA SER A 80 -5.50 -10.60 -7.69
C SER A 80 -6.55 -10.46 -6.58
N THR A 81 -6.37 -9.50 -5.69
CA THR A 81 -7.34 -9.19 -4.62
C THR A 81 -8.74 -8.93 -5.16
N HIS A 82 -8.84 -8.29 -6.34
CA HIS A 82 -10.11 -8.07 -7.02
C HIS A 82 -10.78 -9.39 -7.45
N LEU A 83 -10.02 -10.33 -8.02
CA LEU A 83 -10.54 -11.64 -8.39
C LEU A 83 -10.96 -12.43 -7.15
N LEU A 84 -10.17 -12.43 -6.08
CA LEU A 84 -10.52 -13.04 -4.80
C LEU A 84 -11.83 -12.46 -4.24
N ALA A 85 -12.00 -11.14 -4.26
CA ALA A 85 -13.24 -10.49 -3.84
C ALA A 85 -14.44 -10.93 -4.71
N ARG A 86 -14.24 -11.08 -6.02
CA ARG A 86 -15.27 -11.59 -6.94
C ARG A 86 -15.63 -13.05 -6.67
N PHE A 87 -14.65 -13.89 -6.31
CA PHE A 87 -14.89 -15.28 -5.91
C PHE A 87 -15.68 -15.36 -4.59
N SER A 88 -15.34 -14.53 -3.59
CA SER A 88 -16.01 -14.57 -2.28
C SER A 88 -17.40 -13.92 -2.25
N PHE A 89 -17.58 -12.80 -2.97
CA PHE A 89 -18.80 -11.98 -2.89
C PHE A 89 -19.64 -12.00 -4.19
N GLY A 90 -19.18 -12.70 -5.22
CA GLY A 90 -19.80 -12.68 -6.55
C GLY A 90 -19.60 -11.37 -7.30
N THR A 91 -20.09 -11.31 -8.54
CA THR A 91 -19.83 -10.19 -9.46
C THR A 91 -20.41 -8.84 -9.00
N LYS A 92 -21.57 -8.84 -8.34
CA LYS A 92 -22.18 -7.61 -7.81
C LYS A 92 -21.71 -7.30 -6.39
N GLY A 93 -21.53 -8.32 -5.55
CA GLY A 93 -21.08 -8.13 -4.17
C GLY A 93 -19.63 -7.67 -4.07
N SER A 94 -18.78 -7.97 -5.06
CA SER A 94 -17.39 -7.52 -5.09
C SER A 94 -17.21 -6.03 -5.34
N TRP A 95 -18.26 -5.30 -5.73
CA TRP A 95 -18.17 -3.87 -6.03
C TRP A 95 -17.78 -3.06 -4.80
N LEU A 96 -18.36 -3.37 -3.64
CA LEU A 96 -18.05 -2.68 -2.40
C LEU A 96 -16.57 -2.85 -1.98
N PRO A 97 -16.03 -4.06 -1.80
CA PRO A 97 -14.63 -4.23 -1.44
C PRO A 97 -13.69 -3.68 -2.53
N SER A 98 -14.05 -3.78 -3.81
CA SER A 98 -13.23 -3.22 -4.89
C SER A 98 -13.22 -1.69 -4.86
N ALA A 99 -14.36 -1.06 -4.61
CA ALA A 99 -14.48 0.39 -4.46
C ALA A 99 -13.74 0.90 -3.22
N LEU A 100 -13.81 0.18 -2.09
CA LEU A 100 -13.04 0.51 -0.89
C LEU A 100 -11.54 0.42 -1.18
N LEU A 101 -11.07 -0.68 -1.78
CA LEU A 101 -9.66 -0.84 -2.13
C LEU A 101 -9.18 0.27 -3.08
N GLY A 102 -9.93 0.54 -4.16
CA GLY A 102 -9.61 1.60 -5.11
C GLY A 102 -9.63 2.99 -4.47
N GLY A 103 -10.66 3.29 -3.68
CA GLY A 103 -10.79 4.56 -2.95
C GLY A 103 -9.65 4.77 -1.96
N THR A 104 -9.24 3.73 -1.24
CA THR A 104 -8.06 3.78 -0.35
C THR A 104 -6.79 4.10 -1.13
N GLN A 105 -6.58 3.52 -2.32
CA GLN A 105 -5.41 3.86 -3.14
C GLN A 105 -5.42 5.32 -3.59
N VAL A 106 -6.57 5.85 -4.01
CA VAL A 106 -6.71 7.27 -4.38
C VAL A 106 -6.44 8.19 -3.18
N GLY A 107 -6.95 7.83 -2.00
CA GLY A 107 -6.67 8.58 -0.78
C GLY A 107 -5.18 8.62 -0.43
N TRP A 108 -4.50 7.48 -0.48
CA TRP A 108 -3.06 7.39 -0.22
C TRP A 108 -2.21 8.11 -1.27
N PHE A 109 -2.65 8.12 -2.53
CA PHE A 109 -2.01 8.93 -3.56
C PHE A 109 -2.05 10.42 -3.20
N GLY A 110 -3.21 10.95 -2.79
CA GLY A 110 -3.34 12.34 -2.35
C GLY A 110 -2.44 12.68 -1.15
N VAL A 111 -2.36 11.79 -0.16
CA VAL A 111 -1.42 11.94 0.96
C VAL A 111 0.03 11.97 0.48
N GLY A 112 0.40 11.09 -0.46
CA GLY A 112 1.74 11.06 -1.05
C GLY A 112 2.10 12.37 -1.75
N VAL A 113 1.19 12.92 -2.55
CA VAL A 113 1.36 14.22 -3.22
C VAL A 113 1.58 15.34 -2.20
N ALA A 114 0.77 15.38 -1.12
CA ALA A 114 0.93 16.38 -0.07
C ALA A 114 2.26 16.24 0.69
N MET A 115 2.67 15.00 1.00
CA MET A 115 3.94 14.69 1.67
C MET A 115 5.17 15.01 0.81
N PHE A 116 5.00 15.13 -0.51
CA PHE A 116 6.03 15.67 -1.41
C PHE A 116 5.97 17.20 -1.51
N ALA A 117 4.81 17.76 -1.85
CA ALA A 117 4.67 19.17 -2.19
C ALA A 117 4.98 20.11 -1.03
N ILE A 118 4.50 19.79 0.19
CA ILE A 118 4.67 20.68 1.36
C ILE A 118 6.14 20.81 1.77
N PRO A 119 6.92 19.72 1.97
CA PRO A 119 8.34 19.85 2.29
C PRO A 119 9.17 20.51 1.18
N VAL A 120 8.86 20.23 -0.09
CA VAL A 120 9.58 20.84 -1.23
C VAL A 120 9.31 22.34 -1.31
N GLN A 121 8.07 22.79 -1.09
CA GLN A 121 7.76 24.21 -0.99
C GLN A 121 8.57 24.89 0.11
N LYS A 122 8.67 24.26 1.29
CA LYS A 122 9.48 24.79 2.40
C LYS A 122 10.97 24.89 2.07
N ALA A 123 11.49 23.94 1.29
CA ALA A 123 12.92 23.90 0.94
C ALA A 123 13.28 24.84 -0.23
N THR A 124 12.37 25.03 -1.19
CA THR A 124 12.66 25.70 -2.47
C THR A 124 11.92 27.03 -2.66
N GLY A 125 10.84 27.28 -1.91
CA GLY A 125 9.95 28.43 -2.08
C GLY A 125 8.96 28.31 -3.25
N ILE A 126 8.99 27.21 -4.02
CA ILE A 126 8.07 26.99 -5.15
C ILE A 126 6.64 26.80 -4.64
N ASP A 127 5.66 27.45 -5.29
CA ASP A 127 4.25 27.38 -4.90
C ASP A 127 3.72 25.94 -4.81
N THR A 128 3.01 25.66 -3.72
CA THR A 128 2.48 24.31 -3.43
C THR A 128 1.49 23.83 -4.50
N ASN A 129 0.68 24.72 -5.08
CA ASN A 129 -0.29 24.31 -6.10
C ASN A 129 0.41 23.89 -7.39
N ILE A 130 1.51 24.55 -7.76
CA ILE A 130 2.34 24.15 -8.90
C ILE A 130 2.95 22.76 -8.65
N LEU A 131 3.51 22.53 -7.45
CA LEU A 131 4.09 21.24 -7.08
C LEU A 131 3.05 20.11 -7.08
N ILE A 132 1.84 20.37 -6.58
CA ILE A 132 0.71 19.43 -6.64
C ILE A 132 0.36 19.13 -8.11
N LEU A 133 0.18 20.16 -8.95
CA LEU A 133 -0.17 19.97 -10.36
C LEU A 133 0.86 19.09 -11.06
N VAL A 134 2.16 19.40 -10.93
CA VAL A 134 3.24 18.61 -11.54
C VAL A 134 3.29 17.17 -11.03
N SER A 135 2.87 16.90 -9.80
CA SER A 135 2.90 15.55 -9.22
C SER A 135 1.77 14.64 -9.71
N VAL A 136 0.73 15.23 -10.31
CA VAL A 136 -0.50 14.54 -10.73
C VAL A 136 -0.54 14.32 -12.25
N TYR A 137 0.26 15.07 -13.02
CA TYR A 137 0.42 14.95 -14.48
C TYR A 137 1.66 14.13 -14.85
#